data_AF-A0A1I6THT4-F1
#
_entry.id   AF-A0A1I6THT4-F1
#
_cell.length_a   1.000
_cell.length_b   1.000
_cell.length_c   1.000
_cell.angle_alpha   90.00
_cell.angle_beta   90.00
_cell.angle_gamma   90.00
#
_symmetry.space_group_name_H-M   'P 1'
#
loop_
_entity.id
_entity.type
_entity.pdbx_description
1 polymer ?
#
loop_
_entity_poly.entity_id
_entity_poly.type
_entity_poly.pdbx_seq_one_letter_code
_entity_poly.pdbx_strand_id
1 'polypeptide(L)'
;MEERGKLKADNIVRLEVKLESVTHTPQSRAQAHRSHRDRSQAKQAKQGGGLFTTIIGLVIIVGLAYLLYGKYQRWQLAQQPVITPVQTVVTQPIDSNPNSYRCDGRIHCGQMNSREEARWFVRNCPGTKMDGNNDGEPCENDSRW
;
A
#
# COMPACT_ATOMS: atom_id res chain seq x y z
N MET A 1 -33.68 30.62 -11.83
CA MET A 1 -33.29 29.30 -12.37
C MET A 1 -33.02 28.37 -11.20
N GLU A 2 -33.64 27.20 -11.24
CA GLU A 2 -33.29 25.96 -10.51
C GLU A 2 -33.37 26.04 -8.97
N GLU A 3 -34.51 25.71 -8.36
CA GLU A 3 -34.95 24.33 -8.06
C GLU A 3 -33.80 23.39 -7.67
N ARG A 4 -33.67 23.06 -6.38
CA ARG A 4 -33.34 21.70 -5.95
C ARG A 4 -33.52 21.51 -4.44
N GLY A 5 -34.71 20.99 -4.12
CA GLY A 5 -34.85 19.87 -3.20
C GLY A 5 -34.45 20.09 -1.75
N LYS A 6 -35.39 20.57 -0.93
CA LYS A 6 -35.52 20.05 0.44
C LYS A 6 -36.93 19.51 0.59
N LEU A 7 -37.06 18.18 0.58
CA LEU A 7 -38.28 17.51 0.99
C LEU A 7 -38.63 18.00 2.40
N LYS A 8 -39.74 18.73 2.52
CA LYS A 8 -40.36 18.99 3.81
C LYS A 8 -41.21 17.76 4.11
N ALA A 9 -41.09 17.23 5.32
CA ALA A 9 -41.97 16.17 5.78
C ALA A 9 -43.38 16.75 5.90
N ASP A 10 -44.26 16.46 4.94
CA ASP A 10 -45.69 16.69 5.06
C ASP A 10 -46.30 15.47 5.76
N ASN A 11 -47.14 15.74 6.77
CA ASN A 11 -47.78 14.79 7.68
C ASN A 11 -46.96 14.39 8.91
N ILE A 12 -46.87 15.33 9.86
CA ILE A 12 -46.68 14.96 11.26
C ILE A 12 -48.09 14.86 11.85
N VAL A 13 -48.54 13.63 12.08
CA VAL A 13 -49.78 13.36 12.82
C VAL A 13 -49.64 13.95 14.21
N ARG A 14 -50.43 14.99 14.49
CA ARG A 14 -50.52 15.62 15.80
C ARG A 14 -51.27 14.66 16.71
N LEU A 15 -50.55 13.88 17.53
CA LEU A 15 -51.19 13.24 18.66
C LEU A 15 -51.51 14.32 19.69
N GLU A 16 -52.78 14.72 19.67
CA GLU A 16 -53.40 15.63 20.60
C GLU A 16 -53.41 14.97 21.99
N VAL A 17 -52.64 15.48 22.95
CA VAL A 17 -52.88 15.13 24.35
C VAL A 17 -52.76 16.35 25.24
N LYS A 18 -53.94 16.67 25.80
CA LYS A 18 -54.27 17.50 26.95
C LYS A 18 -53.95 19.00 26.85
N LEU A 19 -54.98 19.72 26.40
CA LEU A 19 -55.25 21.09 26.83
C LEU A 19 -55.47 21.10 28.36
N GLU A 20 -54.57 21.71 29.11
CA GLU A 20 -54.89 22.22 30.44
C GLU A 20 -54.56 23.71 30.42
N SER A 21 -55.63 24.51 30.32
CA SER A 21 -55.62 25.95 30.36
C SER A 21 -55.21 26.41 31.76
N VAL A 22 -53.97 26.83 31.94
CA VAL A 22 -53.55 27.58 33.13
C VAL A 22 -52.95 28.91 32.69
N THR A 23 -53.69 29.96 33.01
CA THR A 23 -53.39 31.39 32.89
C THR A 23 -51.90 31.72 32.98
N HIS A 24 -51.35 32.26 31.89
CA HIS A 24 -49.98 32.74 31.82
C HIS A 24 -49.80 34.01 32.66
N THR A 25 -49.03 33.94 33.75
CA THR A 25 -48.36 35.10 34.35
C THR A 25 -47.03 35.35 33.63
N PRO A 26 -46.69 36.60 33.24
CA PRO A 26 -45.55 36.89 32.39
C PRO A 26 -44.27 37.14 33.20
N GLN A 27 -43.82 36.20 34.02
CA GLN A 27 -42.60 36.42 34.83
C GLN A 27 -41.51 35.34 34.74
N SER A 28 -41.70 34.22 34.03
CA SER A 28 -40.66 33.18 33.91
C SER A 28 -39.78 33.26 32.64
N ARG A 29 -40.09 34.12 31.66
CA ARG A 29 -39.30 34.20 30.40
C ARG A 29 -37.94 34.91 30.54
N ALA A 30 -37.69 35.63 31.64
CA ALA A 30 -36.42 36.33 31.85
C ALA A 30 -35.28 35.41 32.35
N GLN A 31 -35.58 34.16 32.73
CA GLN A 31 -34.58 33.26 33.34
C GLN A 31 -34.07 32.16 32.39
N ALA A 32 -34.76 31.88 31.28
CA ALA A 32 -34.31 30.87 30.31
C ALA A 32 -33.20 31.36 29.34
N HIS A 33 -32.89 32.66 29.33
CA HIS A 33 -31.84 33.21 28.45
C HIS A 33 -30.52 33.52 29.19
N ARG A 34 -30.40 33.18 30.48
CA ARG A 34 -29.19 33.38 31.28
C ARG A 34 -28.31 32.13 31.44
N SER A 35 -28.76 30.94 31.01
CA SER A 35 -27.94 29.72 31.13
C SER A 35 -26.98 29.47 29.97
N HIS A 36 -26.95 30.34 28.95
CA HIS A 36 -26.06 30.16 27.80
C HIS A 36 -24.84 31.10 27.79
N ARG A 37 -24.56 31.80 28.90
CA ARG A 37 -23.49 32.81 28.95
C ARG A 37 -22.20 32.42 29.68
N ASP A 38 -22.13 31.29 30.38
CA ASP A 38 -20.89 30.90 31.07
C ASP A 38 -20.60 29.39 30.96
N ARG A 39 -20.08 28.97 29.82
CA ARG A 39 -19.14 27.83 29.76
C ARG A 39 -18.09 28.05 28.67
N SER A 40 -17.53 29.25 28.67
CA SER A 40 -16.34 29.66 27.91
C SER A 40 -15.06 29.57 28.78
N GLN A 41 -15.04 28.72 29.81
CA GLN A 41 -13.87 28.44 30.65
C GLN A 41 -13.90 26.94 30.95
N ALA A 42 -13.17 26.07 30.25
CA ALA A 42 -11.72 25.95 30.35
C ALA A 42 -11.09 25.62 29.00
N LYS A 43 -11.00 26.59 28.08
CA LYS A 43 -9.78 26.65 27.27
C LYS A 43 -8.75 27.32 28.15
N GLN A 44 -8.08 26.52 28.97
CA GLN A 44 -6.96 27.01 29.77
C GLN A 44 -6.04 27.77 28.84
N ALA A 45 -5.87 29.05 29.18
CA ALA A 45 -4.84 29.90 28.63
C ALA A 45 -3.52 29.11 28.60
N LYS A 46 -2.94 28.95 27.42
CA LYS A 46 -1.49 28.94 27.31
C LYS A 46 -1.06 30.15 26.51
N GLN A 47 -1.02 31.24 27.27
CA GLN A 47 -0.18 32.40 27.03
C GLN A 47 1.27 31.96 26.74
N GLY A 48 1.93 32.69 25.85
CA GLY A 48 3.38 32.90 25.92
C GLY A 48 4.26 31.66 25.75
N GLY A 49 4.29 31.12 24.53
CA GLY A 49 5.39 30.28 24.08
C GLY A 49 5.84 30.76 22.72
N GLY A 50 6.54 31.89 22.66
CA GLY A 50 7.01 32.46 21.40
C GLY A 50 8.01 31.51 20.75
N LEU A 51 7.71 31.05 19.53
CA LEU A 51 8.54 30.23 18.61
C LEU A 51 9.08 28.89 19.15
N PHE A 52 9.59 28.83 20.37
CA PHE A 52 10.16 27.64 20.98
C PHE A 52 9.12 26.55 21.24
N THR A 53 7.90 26.87 21.67
CA THR A 53 6.86 25.83 21.85
C THR A 53 6.39 25.27 20.50
N THR A 54 6.33 26.11 19.47
CA THR A 54 6.03 25.65 18.11
C THR A 54 7.16 24.82 17.53
N ILE A 55 8.42 25.21 17.75
CA ILE A 55 9.61 24.45 17.31
C ILE A 55 9.69 23.11 18.05
N ILE A 56 9.52 23.09 19.37
CA ILE A 56 9.52 21.85 20.17
C ILE A 56 8.39 20.94 19.70
N GLY A 57 7.19 21.49 19.43
CA GLY A 57 6.08 20.73 18.85
C GLY A 57 6.42 20.12 17.49
N LEU A 58 7.03 20.89 16.57
CA LEU A 58 7.46 20.40 15.27
C LEU A 58 8.54 19.32 15.38
N VAL A 59 9.52 19.49 16.26
CA VAL A 59 10.58 18.50 16.51
C VAL A 59 9.99 17.19 17.03
N ILE A 60 9.02 17.25 17.93
CA ILE A 60 8.32 16.05 18.42
C ILE A 60 7.56 15.36 17.29
N ILE A 61 6.85 16.11 16.44
CA ILE A 61 6.12 15.55 15.29
C ILE A 61 7.09 14.88 14.30
N VAL A 62 8.19 15.54 13.96
CA VAL A 62 9.22 14.99 13.05
C VAL A 62 9.89 13.76 13.67
N GLY A 63 10.19 13.79 14.97
CA GLY A 63 10.74 12.65 15.70
C GLY A 63 9.79 11.45 15.71
N LEU A 64 8.50 11.65 16.00
CA LEU A 64 7.48 10.60 15.93
C LEU A 64 7.33 10.04 14.51
N ALA A 65 7.34 10.90 13.49
CA ALA A 65 7.28 10.48 12.10
C ALA A 65 8.51 9.61 11.72
N TYR A 66 9.72 10.00 12.13
CA TYR A 66 10.94 9.23 11.91
C TYR A 66 10.90 7.86 12.61
N LEU A 67 10.45 7.83 13.87
CA LEU A 67 10.30 6.58 14.64
C LEU A 67 9.28 5.62 14.01
N LEU A 68 8.16 6.14 13.51
CA LEU A 68 7.14 5.32 12.85
C LEU A 68 7.56 4.89 11.44
N TYR A 69 8.35 5.70 10.73
CA TYR A 69 8.83 5.39 9.38
C TYR A 69 9.67 4.11 9.33
N GLY A 70 10.57 3.87 10.29
CA GLY A 70 11.38 2.65 10.33
C GLY A 70 10.55 1.37 10.53
N LYS A 71 9.43 1.45 11.27
CA LYS A 71 8.48 0.33 11.43
C LYS A 71 7.61 0.16 10.18
N TYR A 72 7.24 1.27 9.53
CA TYR A 72 6.48 1.28 8.29
C TYR A 72 7.26 0.67 7.12
N GLN A 73 8.56 0.93 7.02
CA GLN A 73 9.42 0.36 5.98
C GLN A 73 9.51 -1.17 6.08
N ARG A 74 9.55 -1.72 7.30
CA ARG A 74 9.47 -3.18 7.54
C ARG A 74 8.10 -3.77 7.17
N TRP A 75 7.03 -3.02 7.42
CA TRP A 75 5.68 -3.37 6.98
C TRP A 75 5.50 -3.36 5.47
N GLN A 76 6.22 -2.48 4.76
CA GLN A 76 6.24 -2.47 3.29
C GLN A 76 7.04 -3.65 2.71
N LEU A 77 8.18 -4.02 3.31
CA LEU A 77 8.92 -5.23 2.90
C LEU A 77 8.11 -6.52 3.14
N ALA A 78 7.33 -6.59 4.22
CA ALA A 78 6.42 -7.71 4.49
C ALA A 78 5.21 -7.75 3.52
N GLN A 79 4.92 -6.64 2.84
CA GLN A 79 3.93 -6.53 1.78
C GLN A 79 4.55 -6.59 0.39
N GLN A 80 5.82 -6.99 0.24
CA GLN A 80 6.28 -7.42 -1.07
C GLN A 80 5.31 -8.52 -1.52
N PRO A 81 4.60 -8.34 -2.66
CA PRO A 81 3.91 -9.45 -3.26
C PRO A 81 5.00 -10.51 -3.43
N VAL A 82 4.84 -11.64 -2.75
CA VAL A 82 5.63 -12.82 -3.07
C VAL A 82 5.21 -13.12 -4.49
N ILE A 83 5.97 -12.61 -5.44
CA ILE A 83 6.01 -13.11 -6.80
C ILE A 83 6.68 -14.46 -6.60
N THR A 84 5.92 -15.41 -6.05
CA THR A 84 6.15 -16.81 -6.31
C THR A 84 6.27 -16.82 -7.82
N PRO A 85 7.36 -17.31 -8.41
CA PRO A 85 7.26 -17.76 -9.77
C PRO A 85 6.19 -18.84 -9.70
N VAL A 86 4.93 -18.46 -9.96
CA VAL A 86 3.99 -19.32 -10.60
C VAL A 86 4.80 -19.76 -11.78
N GLN A 87 5.27 -21.01 -11.73
CA GLN A 87 5.62 -21.74 -12.92
C GLN A 87 4.31 -21.78 -13.69
N THR A 88 3.98 -20.66 -14.32
CA THR A 88 3.28 -20.65 -15.57
C THR A 88 4.11 -21.65 -16.33
N VAL A 89 3.54 -22.82 -16.55
CA VAL A 89 3.89 -23.64 -17.68
C VAL A 89 3.59 -22.73 -18.86
N VAL A 90 4.50 -21.76 -19.09
CA VAL A 90 4.78 -21.24 -20.39
C VAL A 90 5.07 -22.55 -21.08
N THR A 91 4.13 -22.97 -21.91
CA THR A 91 4.46 -23.67 -23.13
C THR A 91 5.57 -22.81 -23.72
N GLN A 92 6.80 -23.07 -23.28
CA GLN A 92 7.99 -22.62 -23.95
C GLN A 92 7.72 -23.04 -25.40
N PRO A 93 8.06 -22.19 -26.39
CA PRO A 93 8.08 -22.71 -27.74
C PRO A 93 8.82 -24.03 -27.63
N ILE A 94 8.17 -25.12 -28.05
CA ILE A 94 8.82 -26.38 -28.28
C ILE A 94 9.85 -26.01 -29.33
N ASP A 95 10.98 -25.52 -28.86
CA ASP A 95 12.17 -25.32 -29.64
C ASP A 95 12.40 -26.73 -30.14
N SER A 96 12.23 -26.87 -31.44
CA SER A 96 12.19 -28.10 -32.21
C SER A 96 13.53 -28.78 -32.01
N ASN A 97 13.73 -29.34 -30.83
CA ASN A 97 14.98 -29.95 -30.45
C ASN A 97 14.90 -31.35 -31.03
N PRO A 98 15.63 -31.63 -32.12
CA PRO A 98 15.61 -32.96 -32.73
C PRO A 98 16.08 -34.03 -31.74
N ASN A 99 16.78 -33.64 -30.66
CA ASN A 99 17.49 -34.52 -29.75
C ASN A 99 16.97 -34.48 -28.30
N SER A 100 15.86 -33.79 -28.01
CA SER A 100 15.19 -33.81 -26.69
C SER A 100 16.09 -33.48 -25.47
N TYR A 101 17.04 -32.55 -25.63
CA TYR A 101 17.91 -32.08 -24.55
C TYR A 101 17.10 -31.55 -23.36
N ARG A 102 17.60 -31.80 -22.15
CA ARG A 102 16.99 -31.39 -20.88
C ARG A 102 18.07 -30.90 -19.95
N CYS A 103 17.72 -29.96 -19.08
CA CYS A 103 18.61 -29.51 -18.02
C CYS A 103 18.79 -30.63 -16.99
N ASP A 104 19.87 -31.38 -17.12
CA ASP A 104 20.24 -32.55 -16.32
C ASP A 104 21.39 -32.25 -15.33
N GLY A 105 21.78 -30.98 -15.21
CA GLY A 105 22.84 -30.53 -14.31
C GLY A 105 24.24 -30.54 -14.94
N ARG A 106 24.36 -30.78 -16.25
CA ARG A 106 25.61 -30.56 -16.98
C ARG A 106 25.92 -29.07 -17.11
N ILE A 107 27.17 -28.70 -16.82
CA ILE A 107 27.62 -27.31 -16.79
C ILE A 107 28.95 -27.07 -17.52
N HIS A 108 29.64 -28.12 -17.99
CA HIS A 108 30.94 -28.02 -18.66
C HIS A 108 30.92 -28.64 -20.06
N CYS A 109 31.82 -28.18 -20.93
CA CYS A 109 31.97 -28.59 -22.34
C CYS A 109 32.18 -30.09 -22.52
N GLY A 110 32.99 -30.70 -21.63
CA GLY A 110 33.26 -32.14 -21.62
C GLY A 110 32.02 -33.03 -21.52
N GLN A 111 30.92 -32.49 -21.01
CA GLN A 111 29.67 -33.21 -20.80
C GLN A 111 28.70 -33.09 -21.99
N MET A 112 28.99 -32.22 -22.97
CA MET A 112 28.19 -32.05 -24.19
C MET A 112 28.72 -32.93 -25.30
N ASN A 113 27.81 -33.47 -26.11
CA ASN A 113 28.12 -34.30 -27.26
C ASN A 113 28.30 -33.47 -28.55
N SER A 114 27.79 -32.24 -28.58
CA SER A 114 27.94 -31.34 -29.73
C SER A 114 27.94 -29.86 -29.34
N ARG A 115 28.50 -29.01 -30.21
CA ARG A 115 28.53 -27.55 -30.02
C ARG A 115 27.13 -26.93 -30.04
N GLU A 116 26.24 -27.47 -30.86
CA GLU A 116 24.82 -27.10 -30.92
C GLU A 116 24.05 -27.51 -29.65
N GLU A 117 24.35 -28.66 -29.04
CA GLU A 117 23.85 -29.03 -27.72
C GLU A 117 24.31 -28.01 -26.67
N ALA A 118 25.61 -27.68 -26.66
CA ALA A 118 26.15 -26.67 -25.73
C ALA A 118 25.46 -25.29 -25.89
N ARG A 119 25.25 -24.84 -27.13
CA ARG A 119 24.51 -23.59 -27.45
C ARG A 119 23.07 -23.64 -26.96
N TRP A 120 22.43 -24.81 -27.02
CA TRP A 120 21.10 -24.99 -26.45
C TRP A 120 21.14 -24.91 -24.92
N PHE A 121 22.10 -25.57 -24.27
CA PHE A 121 22.24 -25.58 -22.81
C PHE A 121 22.50 -24.19 -22.22
N VAL A 122 23.37 -23.36 -22.82
CA VAL A 122 23.64 -22.00 -22.31
C VAL A 122 22.39 -21.12 -22.35
N ARG A 123 21.54 -21.29 -23.37
CA ARG A 123 20.32 -20.49 -23.56
C ARG A 123 19.12 -21.00 -22.76
N ASN A 124 19.06 -22.30 -22.50
CA ASN A 124 17.87 -22.95 -21.91
C ASN A 124 18.06 -23.43 -20.47
N CYS A 125 19.31 -23.61 -20.00
CA CYS A 125 19.59 -24.14 -18.67
C CYS A 125 20.32 -23.13 -17.78
N PRO A 126 19.86 -22.93 -16.54
CA PRO A 126 20.52 -22.04 -15.59
C PRO A 126 21.84 -22.64 -15.08
N GLY A 127 22.83 -21.78 -14.81
CA GLY A 127 24.06 -22.18 -14.12
C GLY A 127 25.10 -22.90 -14.97
N THR A 128 25.02 -22.80 -16.30
CA THR A 128 26.06 -23.31 -17.19
C THR A 128 27.37 -22.51 -17.04
N LYS A 129 28.51 -23.19 -17.18
CA LYS A 129 29.87 -22.62 -17.08
C LYS A 129 30.67 -22.91 -18.35
N MET A 130 30.00 -22.79 -19.49
CA MET A 130 30.53 -23.12 -20.81
C MET A 130 30.87 -21.89 -21.64
N ASP A 131 30.19 -20.78 -21.39
CA ASP A 131 30.37 -19.51 -22.07
C ASP A 131 31.06 -18.53 -21.11
N GLY A 132 32.38 -18.39 -21.26
CA GLY A 132 33.20 -17.59 -20.34
C GLY A 132 33.11 -16.08 -20.60
N ASN A 133 32.96 -15.71 -21.87
CA ASN A 133 32.83 -14.37 -22.42
C ASN A 133 31.37 -13.88 -22.49
N ASN A 134 30.40 -14.77 -22.34
CA ASN A 134 28.95 -14.51 -22.44
C ASN A 134 28.55 -13.94 -23.80
N ASP A 135 29.19 -14.39 -24.88
CA ASP A 135 28.87 -13.97 -26.24
C ASP A 135 27.88 -14.91 -26.94
N GLY A 136 27.45 -15.97 -26.27
CA GLY A 136 26.51 -16.97 -26.79
C GLY A 136 27.17 -18.09 -27.57
N GLU A 137 28.50 -18.08 -27.72
CA GLU A 137 29.29 -19.19 -28.25
C GLU A 137 29.96 -19.95 -27.08
N PRO A 138 29.31 -21.00 -26.52
CA PRO A 138 29.96 -21.80 -25.51
C PRO A 138 31.22 -22.46 -26.06
N CYS A 139 32.13 -22.81 -25.16
CA CYS A 139 33.16 -23.83 -25.32
C CYS A 139 34.12 -23.67 -26.52
N GLU A 140 34.33 -22.44 -27.00
CA GLU A 140 35.22 -22.09 -28.13
C GLU A 140 36.66 -22.64 -28.03
N ASN A 141 37.11 -22.95 -26.81
CA ASN A 141 38.44 -23.48 -26.52
C ASN A 141 38.51 -25.03 -26.47
N ASP A 142 37.42 -25.74 -26.77
CA ASP A 142 37.37 -27.20 -26.76
C ASP A 142 37.73 -27.76 -28.13
N SER A 143 38.93 -28.35 -28.25
CA SER A 143 39.50 -28.83 -29.52
C SER A 143 38.75 -30.00 -30.17
N ARG A 144 37.66 -30.49 -29.57
CA ARG A 144 36.82 -31.55 -30.14
C ARG A 144 35.91 -31.03 -31.26
N TRP A 145 35.87 -29.72 -31.48
CA TRP A 145 34.98 -29.02 -32.42
C TRP A 145 35.47 -27.58 -32.68
#